data_AF-A0A955VLL2-F1
#
_entry.id   AF-A0A955VLL2-F1
#
_cell.length_a   1.000
_cell.length_b   1.000
_cell.length_c   1.000
_cell.angle_alpha   90.00
_cell.angle_beta   90.00
_cell.angle_gamma   90.00
#
_symmetry.space_group_name_H-M   'P 1'
#
loop_
_entity.id
_entity.type
_entity.pdbx_description
1 polymer ?
#
loop_
_entity_poly.entity_id
_entity_poly.type
_entity_poly.pdbx_seq_one_letter_code
_entity_poly.pdbx_strand_id
1 'polypeptide(L)'
;MPLPKLLVVVRQNIRRNRKNFIFSSFGIFVGIASLIFFIALGQGISTRVVNKMFPEDLLEIVPRRYKLAQTQIQIGARMDDETIADLQKLPGVVRVYPKQRSKFQARLWGGAGTLLGRESRRDLHTEAFFDGIDPKLIRPELARETTKNGSLKDGQACKQNADCATVGTYCSAAKRCEFYWRRFRDW
;
A
#
# COMPACT_ATOMS: atom_id res chain seq x y z
N MET A 1 53.35 -18.03 -37.32
CA MET A 1 52.62 -19.32 -37.39
C MET A 1 51.21 -19.06 -37.89
N PRO A 2 50.70 -19.78 -38.90
CA PRO A 2 49.42 -19.43 -39.51
C PRO A 2 48.24 -19.83 -38.62
N LEU A 3 47.50 -18.84 -38.11
CA LEU A 3 46.21 -18.94 -37.43
C LEU A 3 45.27 -20.06 -37.93
N PRO A 4 45.11 -20.29 -39.25
CA PRO A 4 44.21 -21.35 -39.74
C PRO A 4 44.67 -22.75 -39.31
N LYS A 5 45.98 -23.00 -39.18
CA LYS A 5 46.48 -24.33 -38.76
C LYS A 5 46.19 -24.58 -37.27
N LEU A 6 46.19 -23.55 -36.43
CA LEU A 6 45.83 -23.66 -35.01
C LEU A 6 44.35 -23.99 -34.81
N LEU A 7 43.45 -23.32 -35.56
CA LEU A 7 42.02 -23.60 -35.51
C LEU A 7 41.68 -25.04 -35.93
N VAL A 8 42.38 -25.59 -36.93
CA VAL A 8 42.21 -26.98 -37.35
C VAL A 8 42.61 -27.93 -36.22
N VAL A 9 43.76 -27.70 -35.57
CA VAL A 9 44.23 -28.52 -34.44
C VAL A 9 43.27 -28.46 -33.25
N VAL A 10 42.79 -27.27 -32.90
CA VAL A 10 41.79 -27.08 -31.82
C VAL A 10 40.48 -27.80 -32.15
N ARG A 11 39.98 -27.67 -33.38
CA ARG A 11 38.75 -28.35 -33.82
C ARG A 11 38.89 -29.87 -33.80
N GLN A 12 40.05 -30.40 -34.16
CA GLN A 12 40.34 -31.84 -34.12
C GLN A 12 40.37 -32.35 -32.67
N ASN A 13 40.94 -31.56 -31.75
CA ASN A 13 40.99 -31.88 -30.33
C ASN A 13 39.59 -31.85 -29.68
N ILE A 14 38.77 -30.85 -30.01
CA ILE A 14 37.35 -30.77 -29.60
C ILE A 14 36.56 -31.96 -30.15
N ARG A 15 36.79 -32.38 -31.41
CA ARG A 15 36.10 -33.53 -32.00
C ARG A 15 36.50 -34.85 -31.33
N ARG A 16 37.76 -34.98 -30.90
CA ARG A 16 38.27 -36.17 -30.20
C ARG A 16 37.77 -36.25 -28.75
N ASN A 17 37.65 -35.11 -28.07
CA ASN A 17 37.29 -35.05 -26.65
C ASN A 17 35.93 -34.36 -26.39
N ARG A 18 34.94 -34.66 -27.23
CA ARG A 18 33.62 -34.00 -27.22
C ARG A 18 32.91 -34.07 -25.87
N LYS A 19 33.00 -35.20 -25.16
CA LYS A 19 32.32 -35.36 -23.86
C LYS A 19 32.83 -34.35 -22.83
N ASN A 20 34.14 -34.24 -22.67
CA ASN A 20 34.76 -33.30 -21.71
C ASN A 20 34.50 -31.83 -22.09
N PHE A 21 34.50 -31.53 -23.40
CA PHE A 21 34.17 -30.20 -23.89
C PHE A 21 32.70 -29.82 -23.62
N ILE A 22 31.76 -30.75 -23.81
CA ILE A 22 30.33 -30.53 -23.54
C ILE A 22 30.11 -30.27 -22.05
N PHE A 23 30.69 -31.09 -21.16
CA PHE A 23 30.58 -30.87 -19.71
C PHE A 23 31.14 -29.51 -19.27
N SER A 24 32.29 -29.11 -19.82
CA SER A 24 32.91 -27.82 -19.50
C SER A 24 32.08 -26.64 -20.02
N SER A 25 31.58 -26.73 -21.26
CA SER A 25 30.74 -25.68 -21.84
C SER A 25 29.38 -25.57 -21.13
N PHE A 26 28.81 -26.69 -20.68
CA PHE A 26 27.53 -26.70 -19.98
C PHE A 26 27.61 -25.94 -18.66
N GLY A 27 28.68 -26.13 -17.88
CA GLY A 27 28.90 -25.37 -16.65
C GLY A 27 28.98 -23.86 -16.90
N ILE A 28 29.67 -23.45 -17.97
CA ILE A 28 29.76 -22.03 -18.36
C ILE A 28 28.38 -21.48 -18.74
N PHE A 29 27.60 -22.23 -19.53
CA PHE A 29 26.24 -21.83 -19.90
C PHE A 29 25.32 -21.69 -18.69
N VAL A 30 25.33 -22.66 -17.77
CA VAL A 30 24.52 -22.61 -16.55
C VAL A 30 24.94 -21.45 -15.64
N GLY A 31 26.25 -21.19 -15.53
CA GLY A 31 26.77 -20.06 -14.76
C GLY A 31 26.31 -18.71 -15.32
N ILE A 32 26.46 -18.50 -16.64
CA ILE A 32 26.02 -17.26 -17.30
C ILE A 32 24.49 -17.12 -17.22
N ALA A 33 23.74 -18.20 -17.45
CA ALA A 33 22.28 -18.18 -17.39
C ALA A 33 21.76 -17.84 -15.99
N SER A 34 22.33 -18.43 -14.94
CA SER A 34 21.95 -18.14 -13.56
C SER A 34 22.27 -16.69 -13.18
N LEU A 35 23.43 -16.18 -13.58
CA LEU A 35 23.81 -14.78 -13.36
C LEU A 35 22.81 -13.81 -14.02
N ILE A 36 22.50 -14.02 -15.30
CA ILE A 36 21.53 -13.19 -16.03
C ILE A 36 20.15 -13.28 -15.39
N PHE A 37 19.72 -14.48 -14.98
CA PHE A 37 18.45 -14.69 -14.30
C PHE A 37 18.35 -13.88 -13.00
N PHE A 38 19.38 -13.94 -12.15
CA PHE A 38 19.38 -13.19 -10.89
C PHE A 38 19.42 -11.67 -11.11
N ILE A 39 20.15 -11.18 -12.12
CA ILE A 39 20.16 -9.76 -12.47
C ILE A 39 18.77 -9.30 -12.92
N ALA A 40 18.15 -10.04 -13.83
CA ALA A 40 16.81 -9.72 -14.34
C ALA A 40 15.75 -9.79 -13.22
N LEU A 41 15.85 -10.78 -12.34
CA LEU A 41 14.98 -10.93 -11.17
C LEU A 41 15.15 -9.76 -10.20
N GLY A 42 16.40 -9.38 -9.90
CA GLY A 42 16.71 -8.25 -9.01
C GLY A 42 16.16 -6.92 -9.54
N GLN A 43 16.35 -6.65 -10.83
CA GLN A 43 15.80 -5.44 -11.47
C GLN A 43 14.27 -5.45 -11.51
N GLY A 44 13.66 -6.59 -11.81
CA GLY A 44 12.20 -6.76 -11.79
C GLY A 44 11.59 -6.55 -10.41
N ILE A 45 12.24 -7.04 -9.35
CA ILE A 45 11.78 -6.85 -7.97
C ILE A 45 11.98 -5.40 -7.54
N SER A 46 13.14 -4.80 -7.81
CA SER A 46 13.44 -3.41 -7.44
C SER A 46 12.43 -2.43 -8.05
N THR A 47 12.17 -2.55 -9.37
CA THR A 47 11.20 -1.68 -10.05
C THR A 47 9.76 -1.84 -9.57
N ARG A 48 9.36 -3.03 -9.13
CA ARG A 48 7.97 -3.31 -8.72
C ARG A 48 7.71 -3.11 -7.22
N VAL A 49 8.70 -3.32 -6.37
CA VAL A 49 8.52 -3.35 -4.91
C VAL A 49 9.17 -2.14 -4.26
N VAL A 50 10.40 -1.80 -4.63
CA VAL A 50 11.15 -0.73 -3.94
C VAL A 50 10.56 0.64 -4.27
N ASN A 51 10.26 0.91 -5.54
CA ASN A 51 9.60 2.16 -5.95
C ASN A 51 8.19 2.34 -5.38
N LYS A 52 7.53 1.25 -4.95
CA LYS A 52 6.22 1.33 -4.30
C LYS A 52 6.30 1.56 -2.79
N MET A 53 7.35 1.07 -2.13
CA MET A 53 7.52 1.20 -0.68
C MET A 53 8.28 2.48 -0.28
N PHE A 54 9.18 2.97 -1.13
CA PHE A 54 9.96 4.19 -0.89
C PHE A 54 10.03 5.03 -2.17
N PRO A 55 9.02 5.86 -2.45
CA PRO A 55 9.14 6.84 -3.52
C PRO A 55 10.26 7.83 -3.14
N GLU A 56 11.33 7.87 -3.93
CA GLU A 56 12.50 8.73 -3.71
C GLU A 56 12.11 10.23 -3.74
N ASP A 57 11.03 10.56 -4.45
CA ASP A 57 10.51 11.92 -4.62
C ASP A 57 9.53 12.35 -3.51
N LEU A 58 9.36 11.56 -2.44
CA LEU A 58 8.43 11.88 -1.35
C LEU A 58 9.19 12.31 -0.08
N LEU A 59 9.02 13.57 0.30
CA LEU A 59 9.54 14.10 1.57
C LEU A 59 8.42 14.21 2.62
N GLU A 60 8.52 13.45 3.71
CA GLU A 60 7.62 13.58 4.87
C GLU A 60 8.17 14.59 5.89
N ILE A 61 7.51 15.74 6.02
CA ILE A 61 7.89 16.80 6.96
C ILE A 61 7.15 16.59 8.28
N VAL A 62 7.90 16.35 9.36
CA VAL A 62 7.35 16.20 10.72
C VAL A 62 7.78 17.41 11.57
N PRO A 63 6.84 18.16 12.17
CA PRO A 63 7.19 19.32 12.96
C PRO A 63 7.91 18.88 14.24
N ARG A 64 9.07 19.48 14.52
CA ARG A 64 9.83 19.20 15.74
C ARG A 64 9.02 19.67 16.96
N ARG A 65 8.85 18.78 17.92
CA ARG A 65 8.16 19.08 19.18
C ARG A 65 9.20 19.19 20.29
N TYR A 66 9.39 20.38 20.83
CA TYR A 66 10.23 20.58 22.01
C TYR A 66 9.37 20.47 23.27
N LYS A 67 9.80 19.65 24.24
CA LYS A 67 9.20 19.62 25.57
C LYS A 67 10.03 20.53 26.47
N LEU A 68 9.55 21.74 26.76
CA LEU A 68 10.07 22.53 27.88
C LEU A 68 9.43 22.06 29.19
N ALA A 69 10.21 22.07 30.27
CA ALA A 69 9.94 21.43 31.56
C ALA A 69 8.49 21.58 32.08
N GLN A 70 7.93 20.45 32.55
CA GLN A 70 6.69 20.24 33.36
C GLN A 70 5.40 20.97 32.94
N THR A 71 5.44 21.80 31.91
CA THR A 71 4.31 22.55 31.36
C THR A 71 4.23 22.18 29.88
N GLN A 72 3.11 21.62 29.45
CA GLN A 72 2.88 21.21 28.06
C GLN A 72 2.69 22.41 27.11
N ILE A 73 3.59 23.41 27.17
CA ILE A 73 3.63 24.46 26.16
C ILE A 73 4.26 23.83 24.92
N GLN A 74 3.40 23.48 23.97
CA GLN A 74 3.77 22.92 22.67
C GLN A 74 4.34 24.03 21.80
N ILE A 75 5.60 24.40 22.02
CA ILE A 75 6.34 25.31 21.13
C ILE A 75 6.88 24.45 19.98
N GLY A 76 6.05 24.23 18.97
CA GLY A 76 6.41 23.58 17.73
C GLY A 76 5.63 24.21 16.59
N ALA A 77 6.26 24.33 15.42
CA ALA A 77 5.58 24.83 14.23
C ALA A 77 4.29 24.03 13.99
N ARG A 78 3.15 24.73 13.94
CA ARG A 78 1.88 24.10 13.57
C ARG A 78 1.91 23.87 12.05
N MET A 79 1.33 22.75 11.62
CA MET A 79 1.25 22.41 10.20
C MET A 79 -0.14 22.87 9.73
N ASP A 80 -0.17 24.08 9.20
CA ASP A 80 -1.40 24.81 8.91
C ASP A 80 -1.57 24.92 7.39
N ASP A 81 -2.75 25.32 6.92
CA ASP A 81 -3.01 25.51 5.49
C ASP A 81 -2.06 26.56 4.87
N GLU A 82 -1.64 27.56 5.65
CA GLU A 82 -0.62 28.55 5.24
C GLU A 82 0.75 27.89 5.03
N THR A 83 1.19 27.04 5.95
CA THR A 83 2.43 26.25 5.81
C THR A 83 2.38 25.37 4.56
N ILE A 84 1.22 24.77 4.26
CA ILE A 84 1.04 24.00 3.03
C ILE A 84 1.20 24.87 1.79
N ALA A 85 0.58 26.06 1.78
CA ALA A 85 0.68 27.00 0.67
C ALA A 85 2.11 27.49 0.45
N ASP A 86 2.89 27.70 1.52
CA ASP A 86 4.29 28.10 1.41
C ASP A 86 5.19 26.97 0.91
N LEU A 87 4.95 25.73 1.35
CA LEU A 87 5.65 24.56 0.83
C LEU A 87 5.40 24.34 -0.66
N GLN A 88 4.17 24.61 -1.14
CA GLN A 88 3.83 24.50 -2.56
C GLN A 88 4.58 25.51 -3.45
N LYS A 89 5.04 26.64 -2.90
CA LYS A 89 5.78 27.67 -3.65
C LYS A 89 7.27 27.34 -3.82
N LEU A 90 7.80 26.35 -3.11
CA LEU A 90 9.21 26.01 -3.16
C LEU A 90 9.61 25.42 -4.52
N PRO A 91 10.80 25.76 -5.04
CA PRO A 91 11.28 25.23 -6.32
C PRO A 91 11.46 23.71 -6.24
N GLY A 92 10.93 22.98 -7.23
CA GLY A 92 10.98 21.52 -7.29
C GLY A 92 9.82 20.80 -6.62
N VAL A 93 8.92 21.51 -5.93
CA VAL A 93 7.72 20.91 -5.31
C VAL A 93 6.61 20.77 -6.36
N VAL A 94 6.26 19.53 -6.69
CA VAL A 94 5.16 19.26 -7.63
C VAL A 94 3.81 19.37 -6.95
N ARG A 95 3.66 18.72 -5.78
CA ARG A 95 2.43 18.70 -4.97
C ARG A 95 2.75 18.51 -3.49
N VAL A 96 1.92 19.09 -2.63
CA VAL A 96 1.97 18.94 -1.16
C VAL A 96 0.63 18.41 -0.69
N TYR A 97 0.66 17.41 0.19
CA TYR A 97 -0.53 16.80 0.76
C TYR A 97 -0.48 16.84 2.29
N PRO A 98 -1.55 17.27 2.97
CA PRO A 98 -1.63 17.14 4.41
C PRO A 98 -1.72 15.67 4.80
N LYS A 99 -0.94 15.26 5.80
CA LYS A 99 -0.97 13.91 6.37
C LYS A 99 -1.32 13.99 7.83
N GLN A 100 -2.41 13.33 8.21
CA GLN A 100 -2.86 13.25 9.60
C GLN A 100 -2.89 11.81 10.06
N ARG A 101 -2.05 11.46 11.03
CA ARG A 101 -2.09 10.14 11.65
C ARG A 101 -2.97 10.19 12.90
N SER A 102 -3.99 9.33 12.94
CA SER A 102 -4.69 9.09 14.19
C SER A 102 -3.73 8.49 15.21
N LYS A 103 -3.65 9.11 16.41
CA LYS A 103 -2.96 8.52 17.57
C LYS A 103 -3.90 7.69 18.44
N PHE A 104 -5.20 7.73 18.18
CA PHE A 104 -6.18 6.97 18.93
C PHE A 104 -6.33 5.59 18.30
N GLN A 105 -6.23 4.56 19.13
CA GLN A 105 -6.61 3.20 18.76
C GLN A 105 -8.10 3.22 18.43
N ALA A 106 -8.44 3.07 17.16
CA ALA A 106 -9.83 2.90 16.78
C ALA A 106 -10.18 1.42 16.81
N ARG A 107 -11.30 1.09 17.44
CA ARG A 107 -11.82 -0.28 17.46
C ARG A 107 -12.86 -0.40 16.37
N LEU A 108 -12.58 -1.21 15.35
CA LEU A 108 -13.60 -1.64 14.40
C LEU A 108 -14.45 -2.71 15.06
N TRP A 109 -15.75 -2.64 14.80
CA TRP A 109 -16.77 -3.56 15.29
C TRP A 109 -17.64 -3.98 14.11
N GLY A 110 -17.74 -5.28 13.84
CA GLY A 110 -18.56 -5.81 12.77
C GLY A 110 -18.14 -7.21 12.32
N GLY A 111 -18.80 -7.72 11.28
CA GLY A 111 -18.55 -9.06 10.74
C GLY A 111 -19.38 -10.16 11.42
N ALA A 112 -20.71 -10.07 11.31
CA ALA A 112 -21.54 -11.24 11.54
C ALA A 112 -21.41 -12.16 10.30
N GLY A 113 -20.58 -13.19 10.40
CA GLY A 113 -20.34 -14.13 9.32
C GLY A 113 -19.28 -15.17 9.65
N THR A 114 -19.34 -16.30 8.96
CA THR A 114 -18.48 -17.49 9.12
C THR A 114 -17.03 -17.22 8.71
N LEU A 115 -16.31 -16.48 9.53
CA LEU A 115 -14.85 -16.50 9.52
C LEU A 115 -14.41 -17.71 10.36
N LEU A 116 -13.79 -18.69 9.69
CA LEU A 116 -13.22 -19.92 10.28
C LEU A 116 -14.24 -21.00 10.70
N GLY A 117 -15.35 -21.16 9.96
CA GLY A 117 -16.24 -22.33 10.14
C GLY A 117 -16.96 -22.41 11.49
N ARG A 118 -16.89 -21.35 12.31
CA ARG A 118 -17.69 -21.18 13.51
C ARG A 118 -18.67 -20.04 13.28
N GLU A 119 -19.93 -20.26 13.63
CA GLU A 119 -20.94 -19.21 13.73
C GLU A 119 -20.55 -18.26 14.87
N SER A 120 -19.62 -17.35 14.58
CA SER A 120 -19.18 -16.38 15.57
C SER A 120 -20.24 -15.29 15.66
N ARG A 121 -21.18 -15.46 16.59
CA ARG A 121 -22.17 -14.47 17.01
C ARG A 121 -21.55 -13.28 17.78
N ARG A 122 -20.22 -13.14 17.73
CA ARG A 122 -19.47 -12.10 18.42
C ARG A 122 -18.76 -11.25 17.39
N ASP A 123 -19.00 -9.96 17.49
CA ASP A 123 -18.46 -8.95 16.62
C ASP A 123 -16.95 -9.02 16.61
N LEU A 124 -16.36 -9.04 15.42
CA LEU A 124 -14.93 -9.03 15.29
C LEU A 124 -14.41 -7.67 15.75
N HIS A 125 -13.56 -7.70 16.76
CA HIS A 125 -12.85 -6.52 17.23
C HIS A 125 -11.48 -6.51 16.57
N THR A 126 -11.24 -5.52 15.71
CA THR A 126 -9.91 -5.29 15.15
C THR A 126 -9.50 -3.84 15.35
N GLU A 127 -8.20 -3.58 15.41
CA GLU A 127 -7.66 -2.24 15.51
C GLU A 127 -7.62 -1.62 14.10
N ALA A 128 -8.20 -0.42 13.96
CA ALA A 128 -8.06 0.40 12.77
C ALA A 128 -6.98 1.45 12.98
N PHE A 129 -6.03 1.47 12.05
CA PHE A 129 -5.12 2.59 11.87
C PHE A 129 -5.70 3.49 10.79
N PHE A 130 -6.09 4.70 11.18
CA PHE A 130 -6.56 5.71 10.24
C PHE A 130 -5.42 6.67 9.92
N ASP A 131 -4.97 6.64 8.66
CA ASP A 131 -4.19 7.72 8.06
C ASP A 131 -5.17 8.56 7.24
N GLY A 132 -5.26 9.85 7.56
CA GLY A 132 -6.06 10.80 6.80
C GLY A 132 -5.42 11.01 5.43
N ILE A 133 -6.00 10.39 4.41
CA ILE A 133 -5.58 10.54 3.00
C ILE A 133 -6.47 11.61 2.35
N ASP A 134 -5.87 12.50 1.55
CA ASP A 134 -6.61 13.51 0.79
C ASP A 134 -7.72 12.82 -0.05
N PRO A 135 -9.00 13.19 0.12
CA PRO A 135 -10.11 12.57 -0.59
C PRO A 135 -9.96 12.62 -2.12
N LYS A 136 -9.23 13.60 -2.67
CA LYS A 136 -8.97 13.68 -4.12
C LYS A 136 -8.17 12.49 -4.64
N LEU A 137 -7.32 11.87 -3.81
CA LEU A 137 -6.48 10.73 -4.19
C LEU A 137 -7.29 9.42 -4.29
N ILE A 138 -8.30 9.26 -3.45
CA ILE A 138 -9.11 8.03 -3.36
C ILE A 138 -10.42 8.10 -4.14
N ARG A 139 -10.81 9.29 -4.65
CA ARG A 139 -12.06 9.49 -5.42
C ARG A 139 -12.34 8.42 -6.49
N PRO A 140 -11.41 8.04 -7.38
CA PRO A 140 -11.70 7.05 -8.41
C PRO A 140 -11.90 5.63 -7.84
N GLU A 141 -11.27 5.30 -6.71
CA GLU A 141 -11.44 4.02 -6.01
C GLU A 141 -12.75 4.01 -5.23
N LEU A 142 -13.06 5.10 -4.54
CA LEU A 142 -14.30 5.29 -3.78
C LEU A 142 -15.53 5.26 -4.69
N ALA A 143 -15.43 5.84 -5.90
CA ALA A 143 -16.48 5.81 -6.91
C ALA A 143 -16.77 4.37 -7.39
N ARG A 144 -15.74 3.53 -7.54
CA ARG A 144 -15.89 2.12 -7.93
C ARG A 144 -16.54 1.30 -6.82
N GLU A 145 -16.18 1.56 -5.56
CA GLU A 145 -16.74 0.87 -4.40
C GLU A 145 -18.20 1.28 -4.12
N THR A 146 -18.54 2.56 -4.28
CA THR A 146 -19.93 3.03 -4.14
C THR A 146 -20.86 2.48 -5.21
N THR A 147 -20.38 2.21 -6.42
CA THR A 147 -21.19 1.53 -7.46
C THR A 147 -21.40 0.03 -7.18
N LYS A 148 -20.52 -0.62 -6.42
CA LYS A 148 -20.64 -2.06 -6.11
C LYS A 148 -21.46 -2.34 -4.85
N ASN A 149 -21.35 -1.49 -3.83
CA ASN A 149 -21.99 -1.74 -2.53
C ASN A 149 -23.38 -1.09 -2.35
N GLY A 150 -23.97 -0.57 -3.43
CA GLY A 150 -25.31 -0.01 -3.41
C GLY A 150 -25.35 1.32 -2.66
N SER A 151 -25.74 2.38 -3.35
CA SER A 151 -26.23 3.57 -2.66
C SER A 151 -27.37 3.12 -1.74
N LEU A 152 -27.32 3.49 -0.46
CA LEU A 152 -28.45 3.29 0.45
C LEU A 152 -29.69 3.81 -0.26
N LYS A 153 -30.72 2.96 -0.42
CA LYS A 153 -32.07 3.48 -0.61
C LYS A 153 -32.39 4.23 0.68
N ASP A 154 -32.21 5.55 0.66
CA ASP A 154 -32.42 6.41 1.82
C ASP A 154 -33.77 6.05 2.47
N GLY A 155 -33.72 5.66 3.75
CA GLY A 155 -34.90 5.53 4.58
C GLY A 155 -35.58 4.16 4.62
N GLN A 156 -34.88 3.04 4.43
CA GLN A 156 -35.40 1.71 4.79
C GLN A 156 -35.83 1.71 6.28
N ALA A 157 -37.08 1.30 6.54
CA ALA A 157 -37.59 1.18 7.90
C ALA A 157 -36.94 -0.02 8.61
N CYS A 158 -36.58 0.16 9.87
CA CYS A 158 -35.94 -0.86 10.70
C CYS A 158 -36.55 -0.89 12.10
N LYS A 159 -36.52 -2.06 12.73
CA LYS A 159 -36.84 -2.21 14.16
C LYS A 159 -35.59 -2.48 14.97
N GLN A 160 -34.61 -3.15 14.37
CA GLN A 160 -33.34 -3.54 14.98
C GLN A 160 -32.20 -3.32 13.99
N ASN A 161 -30.97 -3.21 14.48
CA ASN A 161 -29.80 -2.99 13.62
C ASN A 161 -29.61 -4.11 12.57
N ALA A 162 -30.06 -5.33 12.86
CA ALA A 162 -30.00 -6.46 11.94
C ALA A 162 -30.91 -6.30 10.70
N ASP A 163 -31.89 -5.41 10.75
CA ASP A 163 -32.83 -5.19 9.63
C ASP A 163 -32.22 -4.32 8.52
N CYS A 164 -31.07 -3.69 8.78
CA CYS A 164 -30.40 -2.82 7.82
C CYS A 164 -29.43 -3.63 6.96
N ALA A 165 -29.81 -3.84 5.70
CA ALA A 165 -29.09 -4.72 4.76
C ALA A 165 -27.73 -4.16 4.28
N THR A 166 -27.48 -2.86 4.46
CA THR A 166 -26.27 -2.20 3.97
C THR A 166 -25.19 -2.15 5.05
N VAL A 167 -23.98 -2.60 4.71
CA VAL A 167 -22.84 -2.54 5.63
C VAL A 167 -22.55 -1.08 6.02
N GLY A 168 -22.32 -0.82 7.31
CA GLY A 168 -22.08 0.52 7.82
C GLY A 168 -23.33 1.34 8.11
N THR A 169 -24.50 0.68 8.22
CA THR A 169 -25.76 1.31 8.64
C THR A 169 -26.28 0.79 9.97
N TYR A 170 -27.07 1.60 10.65
CA TYR A 170 -27.71 1.26 11.93
C TYR A 170 -29.15 1.75 11.95
N CYS A 171 -29.95 1.18 12.85
CA CYS A 171 -31.31 1.63 13.05
C CYS A 171 -31.32 2.86 13.96
N SER A 172 -31.63 4.02 13.37
CA SER A 172 -31.76 5.28 14.11
C SER A 172 -32.97 5.25 15.04
N ALA A 173 -33.01 6.18 16.00
CA ALA A 173 -34.19 6.37 16.87
C ALA A 173 -35.47 6.68 16.07
N ALA A 174 -35.33 7.23 14.86
CA ALA A 174 -36.43 7.46 13.92
C ALA A 174 -36.91 6.18 13.20
N LYS A 175 -36.39 5.00 13.58
CA LYS A 175 -36.70 3.69 12.97
C LYS A 175 -36.35 3.63 11.48
N ARG A 176 -35.28 4.33 11.08
CA ARG A 176 -34.75 4.34 9.72
C ARG A 176 -33.29 3.92 9.71
N CYS A 177 -32.89 3.16 8.70
CA CYS A 177 -31.50 2.80 8.48
C CYS A 177 -30.72 4.05 8.04
N GLU A 178 -29.73 4.44 8.84
CA GLU A 178 -28.84 5.56 8.57
C GLU A 178 -27.38 5.10 8.61
N PHE A 179 -26.51 5.78 7.89
CA PHE A 179 -25.08 5.50 7.92
C PHE A 179 -24.44 5.98 9.22
N TYR A 180 -23.58 5.14 9.82
CA TYR A 180 -22.85 5.49 11.05
C TYR A 180 -22.05 6.79 10.94
N TRP A 181 -21.51 7.11 9.76
CA TRP A 181 -20.69 8.31 9.59
C TRP A 181 -21.50 9.62 9.58
N ARG A 182 -22.84 9.59 9.42
CA ARG A 182 -23.66 10.82 9.51
C ARG A 182 -23.64 11.43 10.91
N ARG A 183 -23.45 10.62 11.97
CA ARG A 183 -23.35 11.09 13.36
C ARG A 183 -22.13 11.96 13.64
N PHE A 184 -21.09 11.84 12.82
CA PHE A 184 -19.84 12.59 12.98
C PHE A 184 -19.81 13.87 12.12
N ARG A 185 -20.88 14.19 11.40
CA ARG A 185 -20.93 15.37 10.53
C ARG A 185 -21.15 16.68 11.31
N ASP A 186 -21.63 16.58 12.55
CA ASP A 186 -22.02 17.73 13.39
C ASP A 186 -20.96 18.08 14.47
N TRP A 187 -19.71 17.65 14.29
CA TRP A 187 -18.57 17.94 15.18
C TRP A 187 -17.53 18.83 14.50
#